data_AF-A0ABD0QLQ5-F1
#
_entry.id   AF-A0ABD0QLQ5-F1
#
_cell.length_a   1.000
_cell.length_b   1.000
_cell.length_c   1.000
_cell.angle_alpha   90.00
_cell.angle_beta   90.00
_cell.angle_gamma   90.00
#
_symmetry.space_group_name_H-M   'P 1'
#
loop_
_entity.id
_entity.type
_entity.pdbx_description
1 polymer ?
#
loop_
_entity_poly.entity_id
_entity_poly.type
_entity_poly.pdbx_seq_one_letter_code
_entity_poly.pdbx_strand_id
1 'polypeptide(L)' 'MAGPELLLDSSIRLWVVLPIVFITFIVGVLRHYVTQLLHNEKKVELQQMSD' A
#
# COMPACT_ATOMS: atom_id res chain seq x y z
N MET A 1 -36.49 -5.84 -18.14
CA MET A 1 -36.69 -4.82 -17.10
C MET A 1 -35.36 -4.64 -16.41
N ALA A 2 -34.66 -3.54 -16.67
CA ALA A 2 -33.41 -3.22 -15.97
C ALA A 2 -33.74 -3.02 -14.49
N GLY A 3 -33.03 -3.70 -13.59
CA GLY A 3 -33.22 -3.58 -12.15
C GLY A 3 -32.99 -2.14 -11.68
N PRO A 4 -33.44 -1.76 -10.48
CA PRO A 4 -33.26 -0.41 -9.96
C PRO A 4 -31.77 -0.06 -10.00
N GLU A 5 -31.44 0.93 -10.82
CA GLU A 5 -30.11 1.50 -10.93
C GLU A 5 -29.80 2.06 -9.53
N LEU A 6 -28.98 1.35 -8.74
CA LEU A 6 -28.55 1.84 -7.43
C LEU A 6 -27.73 3.11 -7.66
N LEU A 7 -28.41 4.26 -7.58
CA LEU A 7 -27.80 5.58 -7.67
C LEU A 7 -26.98 5.82 -6.41
N LEU A 8 -25.70 5.46 -6.48
CA LEU A 8 -24.74 5.76 -5.45
C LEU A 8 -24.51 7.27 -5.41
N ASP A 9 -24.87 7.90 -4.30
CA ASP A 9 -24.71 9.34 -4.08
C ASP A 9 -23.29 9.79 -4.46
N SER A 10 -23.21 10.73 -5.40
CA SER A 10 -21.92 11.20 -5.94
C SER A 10 -21.02 11.80 -4.86
N SER A 11 -21.60 12.36 -3.80
CA SER A 11 -20.84 12.95 -2.68
C SER A 11 -20.10 11.85 -1.91
N ILE A 12 -20.73 10.69 -1.70
CA ILE A 12 -20.12 9.56 -0.99
C ILE A 12 -18.92 9.00 -1.76
N ARG A 13 -19.01 8.94 -3.09
CA ARG A 13 -17.95 8.33 -3.91
C ARG A 13 -16.62 9.05 -3.75
N LEU A 14 -16.59 10.37 -3.88
CA LEU A 14 -15.36 11.14 -3.75
C LEU A 14 -14.87 11.19 -2.30
N TRP A 15 -15.77 11.45 -1.36
CA TRP A 15 -15.41 11.63 0.04
C TRP A 15 -15.01 10.34 0.76
N VAL A 16 -15.39 9.17 0.26
CA VAL A 16 -15.04 7.89 0.90
C VAL A 16 -13.94 7.17 0.13
N VAL A 17 -14.00 7.13 -1.20
CA VAL A 17 -13.00 6.41 -1.99
C VAL A 17 -11.64 7.10 -1.91
N LEU A 18 -11.59 8.42 -1.99
CA LEU A 18 -10.32 9.14 -1.98
C LEU A 18 -9.57 8.98 -0.64
N PRO A 19 -10.21 9.12 0.54
CA PRO A 19 -9.54 8.83 1.80
C PRO A 19 -9.14 7.37 1.97
N ILE A 20 -9.96 6.41 1.52
CA ILE A 20 -9.60 4.98 1.60
C ILE A 20 -8.35 4.70 0.76
N VAL A 21 -8.31 5.18 -0.49
CA VAL A 21 -7.14 5.03 -1.36
C VAL A 21 -5.92 5.71 -0.73
N PHE A 22 -6.08 6.89 -0.15
CA PHE A 22 -4.99 7.60 0.52
C PHE A 22 -4.44 6.81 1.72
N ILE A 23 -5.30 6.32 2.61
CA ILE A 23 -4.88 5.55 3.79
C ILE A 23 -4.20 4.25 3.37
N THR A 24 -4.78 3.50 2.43
CA THR A 24 -4.21 2.23 1.96
C THR A 24 -2.85 2.44 1.28
N PHE A 25 -2.68 3.52 0.52
CA PHE A 25 -1.40 3.91 -0.05
C PHE A 25 -0.36 4.21 1.04
N ILE A 26 -0.69 5.07 2.00
CA ILE A 26 0.21 5.43 3.12
C ILE A 26 0.61 4.19 3.91
N VAL A 27 -0.33 3.30 4.23
CA VAL A 27 -0.07 2.04 4.94
C VAL A 27 0.86 1.13 4.12
N GLY A 28 0.66 1.05 2.80
CA GLY A 28 1.53 0.28 1.91
C GLY A 28 2.97 0.80 1.91
N VAL A 29 3.14 2.12 1.82
CA VAL A 29 4.44 2.80 1.89
C VAL A 29 5.09 2.56 3.26
N LEU A 30 4.37 2.77 4.36
CA LEU A 30 4.87 2.51 5.71
C LEU A 30 5.30 1.06 5.89
N ARG A 31 4.48 0.09 5.45
CA ARG A 31 4.84 -1.33 5.51
C ARG A 31 6.11 -1.63 4.73
N HIS A 32 6.28 -1.04 3.54
CA HIS A 32 7.48 -1.22 2.73
C HIS A 32 8.73 -0.75 3.48
N TYR A 33 8.71 0.46 4.05
CA TYR A 33 9.84 0.99 4.81
C TYR A 33 10.11 0.24 6.11
N VAL A 34 9.06 -0.16 6.84
CA VAL A 34 9.21 -1.03 8.02
C VAL A 34 9.84 -2.36 7.63
N THR A 35 9.44 -2.94 6.50
CA THR A 35 10.01 -4.21 6.01
C THR A 35 11.48 -4.05 5.63
N GLN A 36 11.86 -2.93 5.00
CA GLN A 36 13.26 -2.62 4.72
C GLN A 36 14.07 -2.41 6.01
N LEU A 37 13.51 -1.71 6.99
CA LEU A 37 14.18 -1.46 8.28
C LEU A 37 14.37 -2.75 9.09
N LEU A 38 13.41 -3.67 9.03
CA LEU A 38 13.47 -4.97 9.68
C LEU A 38 14.31 -5.99 8.89
N HIS A 39 14.43 -5.82 7.57
CA HIS A 39 15.43 -6.54 6.79
C HIS A 39 16.80 -5.99 7.13
N ASN A 40 17.49 -6.67 8.04
CA ASN A 40 18.93 -6.52 8.17
C ASN A 40 19.53 -6.98 6.83
N GLU A 41 19.96 -6.04 5.99
CA GLU A 41 20.79 -6.34 4.83
C GLU A 41 22.04 -7.03 5.38
N LYS A 42 22.01 -8.35 5.43
CA LYS A 42 23.12 -9.19 5.83
C LYS A 42 24.25 -8.83 4.86
N LYS A 43 25.13 -7.93 5.30
CA LYS A 43 26.29 -7.39 4.60
C LYS A 43 27.37 -8.48 4.40
N VAL A 44 26.98 -9.62 3.84
CA VAL A 44 27.76 -10.86 3.77
C VAL A 44 28.18 -11.19 2.35
N GLU A 45 28.30 -10.19 1.47
CA GLU A 45 28.77 -10.45 0.12
C GLU A 45 30.12 -9.83 -0.24
N LEU A 46 30.76 -9.08 0.66
CA LEU A 46 32.12 -8.56 0.39
C LEU A 46 33.22 -9.31 1.14
N GLN A 47 32.90 -10.07 2.19
CA GLN A 47 33.88 -10.88 2.92
C GLN A 47 33.87 -12.37 2.52
N GLN A 48 32.87 -12.83 1.76
CA GLN A 48 32.78 -14.22 1.29
C GLN A 48 33.28 -14.41 -0.16
N MET A 49 33.75 -13.36 -0.83
CA MET A 49 34.41 -13.43 -2.14
C MET A 49 35.94 -13.29 -2.03
N SER A 50 36.52 -13.72 -0.91
CA SER A 50 37.97 -13.73 -0.70
C SER A 50 38.37 -15.02 0.01
N ASP A 51 37.99 -16.16 -0.58
CA ASP A 51 38.67 -17.44 -0.43
C ASP A 51 38.90 -18.02 -1.83
#